data_AF-A0A9D8XKY6-F1
#
_entry.id   AF-A0A9D8XKY6-F1
#
_cell.length_a   1.000
_cell.length_b   1.000
_cell.length_c   1.000
_cell.angle_alpha   90.00
_cell.angle_beta   90.00
_cell.angle_gamma   90.00
#
_symmetry.space_group_name_H-M   'P 1'
#
loop_
_entity.id
_entity.type
_entity.pdbx_description
1 polymer ?
#
loop_
_entity_poly.entity_id
_entity_poly.type
_entity_poly.pdbx_seq_one_letter_code
_entity_poly.pdbx_strand_id
1 'polypeptide(L)'
;VTSQLSAIAAPALEKEIIFMLNEFRKNPETAVEELNTLIHVYRTGNEKRMQELNQKTAKETPLFYQSLMVKRNQEMSEKLFKMLAEKKIGSVWVGLGHFCGKESIRAILTKKGCRIVTLEYHGKAGSIGQTSTSERK
;
A
#
# COMPACT_ATOMS: atom_id res chain seq x y z
N VAL A 1 -19.59 3.26 -2.45
CA VAL A 1 -18.62 4.37 -2.60
C VAL A 1 -18.12 4.88 -1.25
N THR A 2 -18.99 5.10 -0.26
CA THR A 2 -18.63 5.56 1.10
C THR A 2 -17.69 4.63 1.89
N SER A 3 -17.70 3.32 1.64
CA SER A 3 -16.85 2.35 2.35
C SER A 3 -15.37 2.36 1.93
N GLN A 4 -15.07 2.67 0.67
CA GLN A 4 -13.69 2.75 0.19
C GLN A 4 -13.04 4.05 0.62
N LEU A 5 -13.79 5.15 0.56
CA LEU A 5 -13.29 6.45 1.03
C LEU A 5 -12.90 6.37 2.50
N SER A 6 -13.68 5.73 3.37
CA SER A 6 -13.32 5.63 4.78
C SER A 6 -12.10 4.73 5.04
N ALA A 7 -11.87 3.71 4.21
CA ALA A 7 -10.71 2.82 4.28
C ALA A 7 -9.42 3.49 3.78
N ILE A 8 -9.50 4.29 2.71
CA ILE A 8 -8.36 4.94 2.02
C ILE A 8 -8.10 6.37 2.55
N ALA A 9 -9.08 7.01 3.20
CA ALA A 9 -8.93 8.35 3.76
C ALA A 9 -8.00 8.31 4.98
N ALA A 10 -6.71 8.42 4.69
CA ALA A 10 -5.85 9.32 5.43
C ALA A 10 -5.72 10.56 4.55
N PRO A 11 -6.23 11.73 4.97
CA PRO A 11 -6.04 12.94 4.20
C PRO A 11 -4.54 13.12 3.94
N ALA A 12 -4.18 13.46 2.70
CA ALA A 12 -2.86 13.99 2.45
C ALA A 12 -2.70 15.20 3.36
N LEU A 13 -1.70 15.18 4.25
CA LEU A 13 -1.42 16.35 5.06
C LEU A 13 -1.00 17.45 4.08
N GLU A 14 -1.53 18.66 4.23
CA GLU A 14 -1.15 19.83 3.42
C GLU A 14 0.38 19.97 3.27
N LYS A 15 1.11 19.61 4.34
CA LYS A 15 2.57 19.53 4.38
C LYS A 15 3.18 18.54 3.39
N GLU A 16 2.53 17.41 3.09
CA GLU A 16 2.96 16.43 2.08
C GLU A 16 2.85 17.00 0.67
N ILE A 17 1.76 17.73 0.37
CA ILE A 17 1.57 18.39 -0.92
C ILE A 17 2.59 19.51 -1.10
N ILE A 18 2.77 20.37 -0.07
CA ILE A 18 3.77 21.44 -0.09
C ILE A 18 5.18 20.86 -0.25
N PHE A 19 5.48 19.74 0.41
CA PHE A 19 6.76 19.06 0.28
C PHE A 19 6.98 18.58 -1.16
N MET A 20 6.03 17.84 -1.74
CA MET A 20 6.12 17.40 -3.13
C MET A 20 6.34 18.57 -4.09
N LEU A 21 5.52 19.62 -4.00
CA LEU A 21 5.64 20.80 -4.85
C LEU A 21 7.00 21.50 -4.73
N ASN A 22 7.57 21.56 -3.52
CA ASN A 22 8.89 22.14 -3.31
C ASN A 22 10.01 21.29 -3.90
N GLU A 23 9.92 19.96 -3.83
CA GLU A 23 10.91 19.07 -4.46
C GLU A 23 10.83 19.15 -5.99
N PHE A 24 9.61 19.14 -6.57
CA PHE A 24 9.40 19.37 -8.00
C PHE A 24 9.98 20.71 -8.48
N ARG A 25 9.82 21.77 -7.68
CA ARG A 25 10.34 23.11 -7.99
C ARG A 25 11.87 23.17 -8.00
N LYS A 26 12.54 22.41 -7.13
CA LYS A 26 14.00 22.47 -6.98
C LYS A 26 14.73 21.90 -8.20
N ASN A 27 14.24 20.79 -8.75
CA ASN A 27 14.90 20.09 -9.86
C ASN A 27 13.87 19.62 -10.91
N PRO A 28 13.37 20.52 -11.76
CA PRO A 28 12.25 20.21 -12.66
C PRO A 28 12.58 19.12 -13.69
N GLU A 29 13.80 19.09 -14.24
CA GLU A 29 14.18 18.08 -15.24
C GLU A 29 14.26 16.68 -14.65
N THR A 30 14.93 16.52 -13.50
CA THR A 30 15.00 15.21 -12.82
C THR A 30 13.62 14.76 -12.33
N ALA A 31 12.76 15.71 -11.97
CA ALA A 31 11.42 15.37 -11.51
C ALA A 31 10.53 14.80 -12.63
N VAL A 32 10.73 15.21 -13.89
CA VAL A 32 10.07 14.60 -15.04
C VAL A 32 10.54 13.14 -15.24
N GLU A 33 11.83 12.89 -15.13
CA GLU A 33 12.39 11.53 -15.24
C GLU A 33 11.92 10.61 -14.11
N GLU A 34 11.89 11.12 -12.88
CA GLU A 34 11.38 10.40 -11.72
C GLU A 34 9.88 10.09 -11.85
N LEU A 35 9.09 11.05 -12.35
CA LEU A 35 7.68 10.84 -12.63
C LEU A 35 7.47 9.79 -13.73
N ASN A 36 8.23 9.84 -14.82
CA ASN A 36 8.17 8.85 -15.89
C ASN A 36 8.53 7.45 -15.38
N THR A 37 9.56 7.36 -14.52
CA THR A 37 9.93 6.12 -13.85
C THR A 37 8.78 5.60 -12.99
N LEU A 38 8.15 6.46 -12.19
CA LEU A 38 7.04 6.09 -11.34
C LEU A 38 5.85 5.59 -12.17
N ILE A 39 5.48 6.30 -13.23
CA ILE A 39 4.41 5.91 -14.17
C ILE A 39 4.71 4.54 -14.76
N HIS A 40 5.95 4.30 -15.24
CA HIS A 40 6.34 3.02 -15.80
C HIS A 40 6.16 1.89 -14.78
N VAL A 41 6.64 2.07 -13.55
CA VAL A 41 6.53 1.07 -12.48
C VAL A 41 5.06 0.74 -12.16
N TYR A 42 4.20 1.76 -12.10
CA TYR A 42 2.76 1.55 -11.93
C TYR A 42 2.13 0.79 -13.10
N ARG A 43 2.49 1.12 -14.35
CA ARG A 43 1.96 0.44 -15.55
C ARG A 43 2.38 -1.02 -15.62
N THR A 44 3.60 -1.34 -15.19
CA THR A 44 4.13 -2.71 -15.23
C THR A 44 3.84 -3.51 -13.96
N GLY A 45 3.34 -2.87 -12.90
CA GLY A 45 3.17 -3.52 -11.59
C GLY A 45 4.49 -4.00 -10.97
N ASN A 46 5.61 -3.33 -11.24
CA ASN A 46 6.94 -3.81 -10.84
C ASN A 46 7.17 -3.56 -9.34
N GLU A 47 6.72 -4.49 -8.50
CA GLU A 47 6.81 -4.40 -7.03
C GLU A 47 8.25 -4.20 -6.53
N LYS A 48 9.24 -4.85 -7.17
CA LYS A 48 10.65 -4.73 -6.77
C LYS A 48 11.13 -3.29 -6.99
N ARG A 49 10.87 -2.72 -8.17
CA ARG A 49 11.27 -1.35 -8.47
C ARG A 49 10.51 -0.33 -7.62
N MET A 50 9.23 -0.57 -7.34
CA MET A 50 8.46 0.26 -6.41
C MET A 50 9.05 0.22 -4.99
N GLN A 51 9.48 -0.95 -4.53
CA GLN A 51 10.15 -1.08 -3.23
C GLN A 51 11.45 -0.27 -3.17
N GLU A 52 12.26 -0.29 -4.24
CA GLU A 52 13.48 0.52 -4.32
C GLU A 52 13.17 2.02 -4.26
N LEU A 53 12.14 2.48 -4.97
CA LEU A 53 11.68 3.87 -4.91
C LEU A 53 11.25 4.26 -3.49
N ASN A 54 10.44 3.43 -2.83
CA ASN A 54 10.04 3.64 -1.44
C ASN A 54 11.25 3.72 -0.49
N GLN A 55 12.26 2.86 -0.69
CA GLN A 55 13.49 2.88 0.11
C GLN A 55 14.33 4.13 -0.15
N LYS A 56 14.38 4.63 -1.39
CA LYS A 56 15.01 5.90 -1.73
C LYS A 56 14.29 7.04 -0.99
N THR A 57 12.96 7.11 -1.08
CA THR A 57 12.14 8.09 -0.35
C THR A 57 12.35 8.03 1.17
N ALA A 58 12.46 6.82 1.74
CA ALA A 58 12.73 6.64 3.17
C ALA A 58 14.09 7.21 3.61
N LYS A 59 15.10 7.18 2.74
CA LYS A 59 16.44 7.73 3.01
C LYS A 59 16.49 9.23 2.82
N GLU A 60 15.95 9.72 1.71
CA GLU A 60 16.06 11.13 1.31
C GLU A 60 15.07 12.02 2.05
N THR A 61 13.88 11.48 2.35
CA THR A 61 12.74 12.24 2.87
C THR A 61 12.05 11.46 4.01
N PRO A 62 12.76 11.11 5.09
CA PRO A 62 12.28 10.16 6.10
C PRO A 62 10.96 10.57 6.76
N LEU A 63 10.74 11.87 7.01
CA LEU A 63 9.49 12.38 7.58
C LEU A 63 8.31 12.19 6.61
N PHE A 64 8.54 12.39 5.32
CA PHE A 64 7.54 12.20 4.28
C PHE A 64 7.19 10.72 4.13
N TYR A 65 8.21 9.83 4.09
CA TYR A 65 8.01 8.39 4.09
C TYR A 65 7.25 7.89 5.33
N GLN A 66 7.61 8.38 6.52
CA GLN A 66 6.96 8.03 7.77
C GLN A 66 5.47 8.38 7.76
N SER A 67 5.12 9.55 7.21
CA SER A 67 3.72 9.97 7.12
C SER A 67 2.94 9.18 6.06
N LEU A 68 3.47 9.15 4.83
CA LEU A 68 2.76 8.61 3.67
C LEU A 68 2.70 7.09 3.61
N MET A 69 3.77 6.41 4.02
CA MET A 69 3.88 4.97 3.90
C MET A 69 3.65 4.31 5.25
N VAL A 70 4.39 4.71 6.29
CA VAL A 70 4.33 3.99 7.58
C VAL A 70 3.01 4.23 8.30
N LYS A 71 2.73 5.48 8.66
CA LYS A 71 1.53 5.83 9.45
C LYS A 71 0.25 5.50 8.68
N ARG A 72 0.20 5.85 7.40
CA ARG A 72 -0.94 5.56 6.54
C ARG A 72 -1.20 4.05 6.38
N ASN A 73 -0.15 3.24 6.20
CA ASN A 73 -0.33 1.78 6.13
C ASN A 73 -0.82 1.20 7.44
N GLN A 74 -0.36 1.72 8.59
CA GLN A 74 -0.87 1.32 9.90
C GLN A 74 -2.36 1.60 10.03
N GLU A 75 -2.79 2.84 9.76
CA GLU A 75 -4.19 3.25 9.84
C GLU A 75 -5.10 2.44 8.87
N MET A 76 -4.66 2.26 7.62
CA MET A 76 -5.39 1.43 6.65
C MET A 76 -5.48 -0.02 7.12
N SER A 77 -4.39 -0.60 7.62
CA SER A 77 -4.36 -1.98 8.09
C SER A 77 -5.24 -2.22 9.31
N GLU A 78 -5.35 -1.25 10.22
CA GLU A 78 -6.27 -1.35 11.36
C GLU A 78 -7.73 -1.40 10.92
N LYS A 79 -8.12 -0.52 9.99
CA LYS A 79 -9.47 -0.52 9.41
C LYS A 79 -9.76 -1.83 8.69
N LEU A 80 -8.84 -2.30 7.86
CA LEU A 80 -8.94 -3.59 7.15
C LEU A 80 -9.08 -4.75 8.13
N PHE A 81 -8.25 -4.80 9.17
CA PHE A 81 -8.29 -5.86 10.18
C PHE A 81 -9.64 -5.90 10.92
N LYS A 82 -10.19 -4.73 11.28
CA LYS A 82 -11.53 -4.63 11.89
C LYS A 82 -12.61 -5.15 10.95
N MET A 83 -12.58 -4.77 9.67
CA MET A 83 -13.53 -5.26 8.67
C MET A 83 -13.46 -6.79 8.49
N LEU A 84 -12.24 -7.35 8.48
CA LEU A 84 -12.02 -8.80 8.40
C LEU A 84 -12.55 -9.54 9.63
N ALA A 85 -12.34 -9.00 10.83
CA ALA A 85 -12.86 -9.57 12.08
C ALA A 85 -14.41 -9.61 12.10
N GLU A 86 -15.04 -8.60 11.50
CA GLU A 86 -16.51 -8.53 11.30
C GLU A 86 -17.00 -9.42 10.14
N LYS A 87 -16.14 -10.27 9.56
CA LYS A 87 -16.45 -11.16 8.41
C LYS A 87 -16.98 -10.42 7.18
N LYS A 88 -16.64 -9.14 7.01
CA LYS A 88 -17.06 -8.36 5.84
C LYS A 88 -16.21 -8.71 4.63
N ILE A 89 -16.86 -9.07 3.54
CA ILE A 89 -16.22 -9.25 2.22
C ILE A 89 -16.23 -7.90 1.51
N GLY A 90 -15.07 -7.43 1.09
CA GLY A 90 -14.94 -6.15 0.39
C GLY A 90 -13.69 -6.07 -0.47
N SER A 91 -13.74 -5.22 -1.49
CA SER A 91 -12.59 -4.88 -2.32
C SER A 91 -12.09 -3.49 -1.95
N VAL A 92 -10.78 -3.39 -1.67
CA VAL A 92 -10.10 -2.14 -1.33
C VAL A 92 -8.99 -1.91 -2.34
N TRP A 93 -8.97 -0.72 -2.93
CA TRP A 93 -7.97 -0.29 -3.91
C TRP A 93 -6.98 0.63 -3.23
N VAL A 94 -5.69 0.32 -3.34
CA VAL A 94 -4.60 1.19 -2.86
C VAL A 94 -3.50 1.23 -3.91
N GLY A 95 -2.70 2.30 -3.88
CA GLY A 95 -1.54 2.41 -4.76
C GLY A 95 -0.50 1.32 -4.49
N LEU A 96 0.20 0.89 -5.55
CA LEU A 96 1.24 -0.15 -5.53
C LEU A 96 2.28 0.05 -4.40
N GLY A 97 2.65 1.30 -4.12
CA GLY A 97 3.58 1.64 -3.04
C GLY A 97 3.18 1.10 -1.66
N HIS A 98 1.89 0.94 -1.38
CA HIS A 98 1.38 0.44 -0.09
C HIS A 98 1.49 -1.08 0.07
N PHE A 99 1.79 -1.81 -1.00
CA PHE A 99 1.97 -3.26 -0.99
C PHE A 99 3.42 -3.72 -0.83
N CYS A 100 4.38 -2.81 -0.94
CA CYS A 100 5.81 -3.13 -1.01
C CYS A 100 6.56 -2.76 0.27
N GLY A 101 7.49 -3.61 0.73
CA GLY A 101 8.34 -3.34 1.89
C GLY A 101 7.83 -3.89 3.23
N LYS A 102 8.61 -3.66 4.30
CA LYS A 102 8.40 -4.24 5.64
C LYS A 102 7.25 -3.59 6.41
N GLU A 103 6.91 -2.37 6.03
CA GLU A 103 5.85 -1.52 6.58
C GLU A 103 4.60 -1.53 5.67
N SER A 104 4.56 -2.40 4.65
CA SER A 104 3.41 -2.56 3.76
C SER A 104 2.17 -3.09 4.49
N ILE A 105 1.00 -2.83 3.91
CA ILE A 105 -0.27 -3.38 4.42
C ILE A 105 -0.21 -4.91 4.50
N ARG A 106 0.36 -5.57 3.47
CA ARG A 106 0.55 -7.03 3.44
C ARG A 106 1.38 -7.51 4.64
N ALA A 107 2.50 -6.85 4.91
CA ALA A 107 3.37 -7.21 6.02
C ALA A 107 2.67 -7.00 7.38
N ILE A 108 1.96 -5.89 7.55
CA ILE A 108 1.23 -5.58 8.79
C ILE A 108 0.11 -6.61 9.04
N LEU A 109 -0.71 -6.90 8.02
CA LEU A 109 -1.80 -7.87 8.15
C LEU A 109 -1.27 -9.30 8.39
N THR A 110 -0.18 -9.69 7.73
CA THR A 110 0.48 -10.99 7.99
C THR A 110 0.92 -11.11 9.45
N LYS A 111 1.55 -10.06 10.01
CA LYS A 111 1.95 -10.01 11.43
C LYS A 111 0.75 -10.10 12.39
N LYS A 112 -0.44 -9.64 11.96
CA LYS A 112 -1.69 -9.77 12.72
C LYS A 112 -2.38 -11.14 12.54
N GLY A 113 -1.74 -12.09 11.85
CA GLY A 113 -2.25 -13.45 11.64
C GLY A 113 -3.18 -13.62 10.43
N CYS A 114 -3.29 -12.61 9.56
CA CYS A 114 -4.07 -12.74 8.33
C CYS A 114 -3.32 -13.57 7.29
N ARG A 115 -4.03 -14.47 6.60
CA ARG A 115 -3.51 -15.15 5.40
C ARG A 115 -3.59 -14.22 4.20
N ILE A 116 -2.45 -13.94 3.58
CA ILE A 116 -2.37 -13.17 2.33
C ILE A 116 -2.24 -14.15 1.15
N VAL A 117 -3.10 -13.99 0.15
CA VAL A 117 -3.07 -14.78 -1.09
C VAL A 117 -3.00 -13.80 -2.26
N THR A 118 -1.97 -13.93 -3.09
CA THR A 118 -1.87 -13.20 -4.36
C THR A 118 -2.65 -13.97 -5.42
N LEU A 119 -3.50 -13.27 -6.16
CA LEU A 119 -4.26 -13.84 -7.28
C LEU A 119 -3.54 -13.53 -8.60
N GLU A 120 -3.56 -14.47 -9.55
CA GLU A 120 -3.00 -14.23 -10.88
C GLU A 120 -3.89 -13.28 -11.69
N TYR A 121 -3.29 -12.43 -12.52
CA TYR A 121 -3.96 -11.41 -13.35
C TYR A 121 -5.05 -11.99 -14.28
N HIS A 122 -4.93 -13.26 -14.68
CA HIS A 122 -5.94 -13.96 -15.51
C HIS A 122 -7.11 -14.54 -14.70
N GLY A 123 -7.25 -14.21 -13.42
CA GLY A 123 -8.40 -14.63 -12.62
C GLY A 123 -8.42 -16.12 -12.29
N LYS A 124 -7.34 -16.87 -12.53
CA LYS A 124 -7.17 -18.16 -11.84
C LYS A 124 -6.99 -17.85 -10.36
N ALA A 125 -8.03 -18.18 -9.59
CA ALA A 125 -7.99 -18.05 -8.15
C ALA A 125 -6.78 -18.85 -7.65
N GLY A 126 -5.80 -18.17 -7.04
CA GLY A 126 -5.09 -18.80 -5.93
C GLY A 126 -6.21 -19.26 -5.00
N SER A 127 -6.45 -20.56 -4.95
CA SER A 127 -7.59 -21.10 -4.23
C SER A 127 -7.51 -20.56 -2.81
N ILE A 128 -8.47 -19.72 -2.41
CA ILE A 128 -8.74 -19.47 -1.00
C ILE A 128 -9.39 -20.77 -0.49
N GLY A 129 -8.60 -21.85 -0.50
CA GLY A 129 -8.98 -23.13 0.04
C GLY A 129 -9.28 -22.89 1.51
N GLN A 130 -10.48 -23.30 1.91
CA GLN A 130 -10.93 -23.32 3.28
C GLN A 130 -9.91 -24.08 4.13
N THR A 131 -9.42 -23.46 5.19
CA THR A 131 -8.81 -24.14 6.34
C THR A 131 -9.28 -23.39 7.58
N SER A 132 -9.84 -23.98 8.63
CA SER A 132 -9.87 -25.39 9.05
C SER A 132 -11.11 -25.68 9.90
N THR A 133 -11.98 -26.58 9.44
CA THR A 133 -12.86 -27.34 10.34
C THR A 133 -12.11 -28.62 10.70
N SER A 134 -11.09 -28.54 11.56
CA SER A 134 -10.57 -29.73 12.24
C SER A 134 -11.38 -29.90 13.53
N GLU A 135 -12.36 -30.78 13.43
CA GLU A 135 -12.78 -31.72 14.48
C GLU A 135 -12.33 -31.38 15.91
N ARG A 136 -13.25 -30.82 16.69
CA ARG A 136 -13.37 -31.24 18.09
C ARG A 136 -14.52 -32.24 18.15
N LYS A 137 -14.15 -33.52 18.09
CA LYS A 137 -14.88 -34.55 18.83
C LYS A 137 -14.40 -34.51 20.27
#